data_AF-A0A6P3XF07-F1
#
_entry.id   AF-A0A6P3XF07-F1
#
_cell.length_a   1.000
_cell.length_b   1.000
_cell.length_c   1.000
_cell.angle_alpha   90.00
_cell.angle_beta   90.00
_cell.angle_gamma   90.00
#
_symmetry.space_group_name_H-M   'P 1'
#
loop_
_entity.id
_entity.type
_entity.pdbx_description
1 polymer ?
#
loop_
_entity_poly.entity_id
_entity_poly.type
_entity_poly.pdbx_seq_one_letter_code
_entity_poly.pdbx_strand_id
1 'polypeptide(L)'
;MILKIVMSPIESPSDYVKQRRMRLPDLPFSEFQKILDMKGLKKTELVPLLEQFKQLENADAMHAAKSHIAHDSPEHEAVSIKRLERLIKKI
;
A
#
# COMPACT_ATOMS: atom_id res chain seq x y z
N MET A 1 -5.76 0.58 -21.29
CA MET A 1 -4.93 -0.56 -21.77
C MET A 1 -3.76 -0.80 -20.83
N ILE A 2 -3.54 -2.06 -20.43
CA ILE A 2 -2.47 -2.48 -19.51
C ILE A 2 -1.06 -2.23 -20.07
N LEU A 3 -0.87 -2.34 -21.38
CA LEU A 3 0.43 -2.12 -22.02
C LEU A 3 0.97 -0.69 -21.79
N LYS A 4 0.08 0.33 -21.83
CA LYS A 4 0.45 1.73 -21.53
C LYS A 4 0.96 1.88 -20.10
N ILE A 5 0.43 1.08 -19.18
CA ILE A 5 0.88 1.05 -17.78
C ILE A 5 2.28 0.46 -17.81
N VAL A 6 2.47 -0.80 -18.20
CA VAL A 6 3.78 -1.47 -18.19
C VAL A 6 4.88 -0.67 -18.90
N MET A 7 4.58 0.02 -20.00
CA MET A 7 5.56 0.79 -20.76
C MET A 7 5.78 2.24 -20.30
N SER A 8 5.05 2.76 -19.31
CA SER A 8 5.27 4.15 -18.86
C SER A 8 6.71 4.35 -18.36
N PRO A 9 7.37 5.47 -18.68
CA PRO A 9 8.73 5.73 -18.21
C PRO A 9 8.79 5.82 -16.68
N ILE A 10 9.96 5.50 -16.11
CA ILE A 10 10.27 5.65 -14.69
C ILE A 10 11.29 6.76 -14.57
N GLU A 11 10.85 7.96 -14.23
CA GLU A 11 11.75 9.10 -14.00
C GLU A 11 12.29 9.08 -12.56
N SER A 12 11.42 8.77 -11.59
CA SER A 12 11.78 8.56 -10.19
C SER A 12 10.90 7.47 -9.57
N PRO A 13 11.38 6.76 -8.53
CA PRO A 13 10.55 5.77 -7.83
C PRO A 13 9.29 6.35 -7.21
N SER A 14 9.39 7.55 -6.62
CA SER A 14 8.30 8.25 -5.97
C SER A 14 7.19 8.65 -6.94
N ASP A 15 7.56 9.32 -8.03
CA ASP A 15 6.59 9.78 -9.03
C ASP A 15 5.91 8.60 -9.72
N TYR A 16 6.67 7.55 -10.03
CA TYR A 16 6.12 6.36 -10.66
C TYR A 16 5.10 5.67 -9.77
N VAL A 17 5.41 5.43 -8.49
CA VAL A 17 4.48 4.83 -7.52
C VAL A 17 3.23 5.70 -7.35
N LYS A 18 3.39 7.02 -7.22
CA LYS A 18 2.28 7.97 -7.10
C LYS A 18 1.36 7.92 -8.33
N GLN A 19 1.94 7.98 -9.54
CA GLN A 19 1.16 7.87 -10.78
C GLN A 19 0.42 6.53 -10.89
N ARG A 20 1.03 5.43 -10.42
CA ARG A 20 0.38 4.12 -10.42
C ARG A 20 -0.82 4.09 -9.50
N ARG A 21 -0.72 4.60 -8.27
CA ARG A 21 -1.87 4.70 -7.37
C ARG A 21 -2.94 5.65 -7.89
N MET A 22 -2.59 6.78 -8.50
CA MET A 22 -3.60 7.67 -9.07
C MET A 22 -4.39 7.03 -10.21
N ARG A 23 -3.75 6.18 -11.02
CA ARG A 23 -4.41 5.47 -12.12
C ARG A 23 -5.11 4.19 -11.67
N LEU A 24 -4.65 3.59 -10.58
CA LEU A 24 -5.12 2.33 -9.99
C LEU A 24 -5.25 2.51 -8.47
N PRO A 25 -6.34 3.13 -7.99
CA PRO A 25 -6.51 3.52 -6.58
C PRO A 25 -6.49 2.34 -5.60
N ASP A 26 -6.92 1.16 -6.06
CA ASP A 26 -6.94 -0.08 -5.26
C ASP A 26 -5.83 -1.06 -5.66
N LEU A 27 -4.71 -0.57 -6.18
CA LEU A 27 -3.60 -1.42 -6.62
C LEU A 27 -2.97 -2.14 -5.42
N PRO A 28 -3.08 -3.47 -5.29
CA PRO A 28 -2.38 -4.19 -4.22
C PRO A 28 -0.89 -4.34 -4.54
N PHE A 29 -0.08 -4.52 -3.50
CA PHE A 29 1.36 -4.72 -3.62
C PHE A 29 1.74 -5.87 -4.58
N SER A 30 1.00 -6.98 -4.55
CA SER A 30 1.25 -8.14 -5.42
C SER A 30 1.03 -7.85 -6.91
N GLU A 31 0.01 -7.05 -7.25
CA GLU A 31 -0.22 -6.62 -8.64
C GLU A 31 0.81 -5.58 -9.07
N PHE A 32 1.24 -4.70 -8.16
CA PHE A 32 2.34 -3.78 -8.44
C PHE A 32 3.63 -4.54 -8.78
N GLN A 33 3.96 -5.60 -8.03
CA GLN A 33 5.10 -6.48 -8.34
C GLN A 33 4.99 -7.07 -9.75
N LYS A 34 3.83 -7.62 -10.12
CA LYS A 34 3.61 -8.17 -11.48
C LYS A 34 3.83 -7.11 -12.57
N ILE A 35 3.39 -5.87 -12.35
CA ILE A 35 3.63 -4.77 -13.30
C ILE A 35 5.13 -4.49 -13.47
N LEU A 36 5.91 -4.55 -12.38
CA LEU A 36 7.37 -4.39 -12.42
C LEU A 36 8.06 -5.58 -13.11
N ASP A 37 7.59 -6.80 -12.86
CA ASP A 37 8.09 -8.02 -13.50
C ASP A 37 7.85 -7.97 -15.02
N MET A 38 6.65 -7.56 -15.44
CA MET A 38 6.32 -7.36 -16.86
C MET A 38 7.16 -6.25 -17.52
N LYS A 39 7.71 -5.32 -16.73
CA LYS A 39 8.62 -4.27 -17.23
C LYS A 39 10.06 -4.79 -17.38
N GLY A 40 10.40 -5.92 -16.78
CA GLY A 40 11.73 -6.55 -16.92
C GLY A 40 12.85 -5.79 -16.20
N LEU A 41 12.54 -5.13 -15.07
CA LEU A 41 13.51 -4.34 -14.30
C LEU A 41 14.56 -5.21 -13.62
N LYS A 42 15.78 -4.67 -13.45
CA LYS A 42 16.80 -5.31 -12.62
C LYS A 42 16.48 -5.13 -11.14
N LYS A 43 17.01 -6.00 -10.28
CA LYS A 43 16.82 -5.91 -8.81
C LYS A 43 17.18 -4.53 -8.24
N THR A 44 18.24 -3.90 -8.76
CA THR A 44 18.69 -2.56 -8.36
C THR A 44 17.64 -1.47 -8.61
N GLU A 45 16.81 -1.63 -9.64
CA GLU A 45 15.74 -0.69 -10.00
C GLU A 45 14.43 -1.07 -9.32
N LEU A 46 14.19 -2.37 -9.11
CA LEU A 46 12.98 -2.92 -8.53
C LEU A 46 12.86 -2.65 -7.03
N VAL A 47 13.94 -2.84 -6.26
CA VAL A 47 13.95 -2.64 -4.79
C VAL A 47 13.45 -1.24 -4.38
N PRO A 48 13.97 -0.12 -4.91
CA PRO A 48 13.52 1.21 -4.47
C PRO A 48 12.05 1.48 -4.82
N LEU A 49 11.52 0.90 -5.91
CA LEU A 49 10.10 1.03 -6.27
C LEU A 49 9.21 0.30 -5.26
N LEU A 50 9.59 -0.90 -4.84
CA LEU A 50 8.83 -1.67 -3.85
C LEU A 50 8.87 -1.03 -2.46
N GLU A 51 10.03 -0.50 -2.05
CA GLU A 51 10.17 0.20 -0.78
C GLU A 51 9.30 1.45 -0.76
N GLN A 52 9.36 2.27 -1.82
CA GLN A 52 8.56 3.47 -1.95
C GLN A 52 7.06 3.19 -1.92
N PHE A 53 6.62 2.08 -2.53
CA PHE A 53 5.24 1.64 -2.48
C PHE A 53 4.80 1.28 -1.05
N LYS A 54 5.62 0.52 -0.31
CA LYS A 54 5.32 0.16 1.09
C LYS A 54 5.27 1.38 2.01
N GLN A 55 6.19 2.32 1.83
CA GLN A 55 6.21 3.56 2.62
C GLN A 55 4.92 4.36 2.42
N LEU A 56 4.46 4.50 1.17
CA LEU A 56 3.22 5.21 0.88
C LEU A 56 1.99 4.45 1.40
N GLU A 57 2.02 3.11 1.45
CA GLU A 57 0.92 2.31 2.03
C GLU A 57 0.81 2.52 3.54
N ASN A 58 1.95 2.56 4.24
CA ASN A 58 1.99 2.88 5.67
C ASN A 58 1.55 4.33 5.94
N ALA A 59 1.96 5.29 5.10
CA ALA A 59 1.52 6.67 5.22
C ALA A 59 0.01 6.79 5.06
N ASP A 60 -0.58 6.19 4.02
CA ASP A 60 -2.03 6.20 3.80
C ASP A 60 -2.79 5.52 4.94
N ALA A 61 -2.27 4.41 5.48
CA ALA A 61 -2.85 3.75 6.66
C ALA A 61 -2.78 4.62 7.92
N MET A 62 -1.67 5.32 8.16
CA MET A 62 -1.55 6.29 9.26
C MET A 62 -2.49 7.48 9.08
N HIS A 63 -2.63 8.00 7.87
CA HIS A 63 -3.57 9.08 7.58
C HIS A 63 -5.03 8.64 7.77
N ALA A 64 -5.39 7.45 7.30
CA ALA A 64 -6.71 6.84 7.51
C ALA A 64 -7.01 6.63 9.00
N ALA A 65 -6.05 6.11 9.77
CA ALA A 65 -6.16 5.96 11.22
C ALA A 65 -6.29 7.31 11.94
N LYS A 66 -5.59 8.35 11.48
CA LYS A 66 -5.63 9.70 12.06
C LYS A 66 -6.91 10.46 11.69
N SER A 67 -7.46 10.23 10.50
CA SER A 67 -8.78 10.76 10.10
C SER A 67 -9.95 10.08 10.81
N HIS A 68 -9.77 8.87 11.35
CA HIS A 68 -10.76 8.21 12.20
C HIS A 68 -10.76 8.70 13.65
N ILE A 69 -9.79 9.55 14.06
CA ILE A 69 -9.71 10.07 15.44
C ILE A 69 -10.33 11.48 15.56
N ALA A 70 -10.68 12.13 14.44
CA ALA A 70 -11.19 13.50 14.46
C ALA A 70 -12.71 13.65 14.25
N HIS A 71 -13.47 12.55 14.09
CA HIS A 71 -14.91 12.64 14.00
C HIS A 71 -15.61 11.43 14.66
N ASP A 72 -16.23 11.73 15.79
CA ASP A 72 -17.34 11.02 16.45
C ASP A 72 -17.05 9.72 17.23
N SER A 73 -17.34 9.82 18.53
CA SER A 73 -17.89 8.76 19.42
C SER A 73 -16.95 7.69 20.03
N PRO A 74 -17.02 7.45 21.36
CA PRO A 74 -16.15 6.53 22.09
C PRO A 74 -16.68 5.10 22.04
N GLU A 75 -16.52 4.38 20.93
CA GLU A 75 -16.80 2.92 20.89
C GLU A 75 -15.60 2.06 20.43
N HIS A 76 -14.47 2.69 20.11
CA HIS A 76 -13.34 2.00 19.49
C HIS A 76 -12.41 1.22 20.44
N GLU A 77 -12.77 1.08 21.73
CA GLU A 77 -12.05 0.19 22.66
C GLU A 77 -12.53 -1.27 22.57
N ALA A 78 -13.76 -1.53 22.12
CA ALA A 78 -14.31 -2.89 22.10
C ALA A 78 -13.68 -3.81 21.02
N VAL A 79 -13.15 -3.23 19.94
CA VAL A 79 -12.60 -4.00 18.81
C VAL A 79 -11.20 -4.56 19.14
N SER A 80 -10.42 -3.80 19.91
CA SER A 80 -9.09 -4.21 20.38
C SER A 80 -9.20 -5.35 21.41
N ILE A 81 -10.19 -5.28 22.29
CA ILE A 81 -10.43 -6.31 23.33
C ILE A 81 -10.85 -7.66 22.70
N LYS A 82 -11.73 -7.67 21.69
CA LYS A 82 -12.17 -8.91 21.02
C LYS A 82 -11.04 -9.65 20.29
N ARG A 83 -10.01 -8.95 19.80
CA ARG A 83 -8.82 -9.59 19.20
C ARG A 83 -7.95 -10.29 20.25
N LEU A 84 -7.89 -9.74 21.47
CA LEU A 84 -7.13 -10.33 22.58
C LEU A 84 -7.80 -11.60 23.11
N GLU A 85 -9.13 -11.64 23.22
CA GLU A 85 -9.89 -12.83 23.69
C GLU A 85 -9.66 -14.06 22.79
N ARG A 86 -9.50 -13.86 21.47
CA ARG A 86 -9.20 -14.96 20.53
C ARG A 86 -7.78 -15.50 20.65
N LEU A 87 -6.82 -14.70 21.13
CA LEU A 87 -5.45 -15.15 21.37
C LEU A 87 -5.34 -15.96 22.66
N ILE A 88 -6.05 -15.56 23.72
CA ILE A 88 -6.03 -16.26 25.02
C ILE A 88 -6.71 -17.62 24.91
N LYS A 89 -7.79 -17.75 24.12
CA LYS A 89 -8.52 -19.01 23.93
C LYS A 89 -7.75 -20.08 23.11
N LYS A 90 -6.55 -19.75 22.61
CA LYS A 90 -5.70 -20.65 21.82
C LYS A 90 -4.45 -21.10 22.59
N ILE A 91 -4.38 -20.80 23.89
CA ILE A 91 -3.49 -21.45 24.88
C ILE A 91 -4.35 -22.45 25.66
#